data_AF-A0A8T6N4J7-F1
#
_entry.id   AF-A0A8T6N4J7-F1
#
_cell.length_a   1.000
_cell.length_b   1.000
_cell.length_c   1.000
_cell.angle_alpha   90.00
_cell.angle_beta   90.00
_cell.angle_gamma   90.00
#
_symmetry.space_group_name_H-M   'P 1'
#
loop_
_entity.id
_entity.type
_entity.pdbx_description
1 polymer ?
#
loop_
_entity_poly.entity_id
_entity_poly.type
_entity_poly.pdbx_seq_one_letter_code
_entity_poly.pdbx_strand_id
1 'polypeptide(L)'
;MHIPDPEPIRLLNDEDKRNPRLFALEPSSDDLDWADLMIRHATQASSTSNFLALIGTSRRWKKLRASSISRLEHHEGIDPMMGAAAASASAWWSEEQRSWTQDLTMERDRRLASRLRGALRSVRKTGSDEGILVPIHQARLNGFAEALSMWPECEECEEAVF
;
A
#
# COMPACT_ATOMS: atom_id res chain seq x y z
N MET A 1 20.47 9.55 18.35
CA MET A 1 19.61 10.10 17.28
C MET A 1 18.33 9.29 17.28
N HIS A 2 17.22 9.86 17.74
CA HIS A 2 15.92 9.21 17.74
C HIS A 2 15.27 9.48 16.39
N ILE A 3 14.92 8.43 15.64
CA ILE A 3 14.13 8.58 14.42
C ILE A 3 12.67 8.73 14.89
N PRO A 4 11.98 9.83 14.56
CA PRO A 4 10.57 9.96 14.92
C PRO A 4 9.76 8.86 14.24
N ASP A 5 8.71 8.38 14.92
CA ASP A 5 7.81 7.39 14.33
C ASP A 5 7.27 7.90 13.00
N PRO A 6 7.11 7.03 11.99
CA PRO A 6 6.46 7.41 10.75
C PRO A 6 5.04 7.90 11.06
N GLU A 7 4.59 8.93 10.35
CA GLU A 7 3.30 9.61 10.61
C GLU A 7 2.12 8.68 10.91
N PRO A 8 1.89 7.54 10.20
CA PRO A 8 0.81 6.62 10.55
C PRO A 8 0.92 6.03 11.96
N ILE A 9 2.12 5.62 12.37
CA ILE A 9 2.36 5.07 13.72
C ILE A 9 2.26 6.19 14.75
N ARG A 10 2.80 7.37 14.44
CA ARG A 10 2.68 8.55 15.30
C ARG A 10 1.21 8.88 15.57
N LEU A 11 0.34 8.80 14.55
CA LEU A 11 -1.10 9.05 14.66
C LEU A 11 -1.84 7.99 15.48
N LEU A 12 -1.40 6.73 15.43
CA LEU A 12 -1.94 5.64 16.25
C LEU A 12 -1.54 5.78 17.72
N ASN A 13 -0.32 6.25 17.97
CA ASN A 13 0.26 6.42 19.30
C ASN A 13 -0.08 7.77 19.94
N ASP A 14 -0.79 8.66 19.24
CA ASP A 14 -1.10 10.00 19.70
C ASP A 14 -2.20 9.95 20.80
N GLU A 15 -1.79 10.04 22.07
CA GLU A 15 -2.70 9.92 23.23
C GLU A 15 -3.80 11.01 23.26
N ASP A 16 -3.57 12.16 22.62
CA ASP A 16 -4.55 13.25 22.51
C ASP A 16 -5.72 12.90 21.58
N LYS A 17 -5.55 11.90 20.70
CA LYS A 17 -6.63 11.32 19.88
C LYS A 17 -7.19 10.11 20.61
N ARG A 18 -8.05 10.35 21.59
CA ARG A 18 -8.89 9.30 22.20
C ARG A 18 -9.51 8.42 21.11
N ASN A 19 -8.98 7.22 20.96
CA ASN A 19 -9.54 6.09 20.20
C ASN A 19 -9.96 6.42 18.76
N PRO A 20 -9.02 6.63 17.81
CA PRO A 20 -9.40 6.76 16.40
C PRO A 20 -10.12 5.48 15.95
N ARG A 21 -11.20 5.65 15.17
CA ARG A 21 -11.92 4.52 14.57
C ARG A 21 -11.03 3.89 13.51
N LEU A 22 -10.51 2.70 13.79
CA LEU A 22 -9.56 2.01 12.91
C LEU A 22 -10.29 1.00 12.04
N PHE A 23 -9.98 0.97 10.75
CA PHE A 23 -10.57 0.05 9.80
C PHE A 23 -9.47 -0.78 9.13
N ALA A 24 -9.48 -2.09 9.37
CA ALA A 24 -8.52 -3.00 8.73
C ALA A 24 -8.94 -3.27 7.28
N LEU A 25 -8.26 -2.61 6.34
CA LEU A 25 -8.51 -2.81 4.92
C LEU A 25 -8.10 -4.21 4.45
N GLU A 26 -7.07 -4.80 5.04
CA GLU A 26 -6.74 -6.20 4.78
C GLU A 26 -7.79 -7.10 5.45
N PRO A 27 -8.40 -8.06 4.72
CA PRO A 27 -9.28 -9.06 5.31
C PRO A 27 -8.60 -9.87 6.42
N SER A 28 -9.42 -10.47 7.29
CA SER A 28 -8.94 -11.45 8.27
C SER A 28 -8.26 -12.64 7.58
N SER A 29 -7.37 -13.33 8.29
CA SER A 29 -6.81 -14.61 7.82
C SER A 29 -7.88 -15.70 7.65
N ASP A 30 -9.06 -15.53 8.25
CA ASP A 30 -10.20 -16.45 8.08
C ASP A 30 -11.00 -16.21 6.78
N ASP A 31 -10.74 -15.10 6.07
CA ASP A 31 -11.32 -14.87 4.74
C ASP A 31 -10.65 -15.81 3.72
N LEU A 32 -11.42 -16.80 3.23
CA LEU A 32 -10.91 -17.85 2.35
C LEU A 32 -10.43 -17.31 1.00
N ASP A 33 -11.09 -16.29 0.45
CA ASP A 33 -10.72 -15.70 -0.84
C ASP A 33 -9.41 -14.91 -0.71
N TRP A 34 -9.26 -14.18 0.40
CA TRP A 34 -8.03 -13.49 0.73
C TRP A 34 -6.89 -14.46 1.01
N ALA A 35 -7.14 -15.52 1.78
CA ALA A 35 -6.15 -16.56 2.06
C ALA A 35 -5.68 -17.24 0.76
N ASP A 36 -6.61 -17.56 -0.15
CA ASP A 36 -6.27 -18.11 -1.47
C ASP A 36 -5.40 -17.15 -2.30
N LEU A 37 -5.75 -15.86 -2.35
CA LEU A 37 -4.92 -14.84 -3.00
C LEU A 37 -3.50 -14.81 -2.43
N MET A 38 -3.36 -14.86 -1.11
CA MET A 38 -2.06 -14.88 -0.44
C MET A 38 -1.27 -16.17 -0.71
N ILE A 39 -1.94 -17.33 -0.81
CA ILE A 39 -1.31 -18.60 -1.19
C ILE A 39 -0.83 -18.57 -2.64
N ARG A 40 -1.63 -18.04 -3.57
CA ARG A 40 -1.23 -17.86 -4.98
C ARG A 40 -0.03 -16.91 -5.08
N HIS A 41 -0.03 -15.82 -4.34
CA HIS A 41 1.12 -14.92 -4.27
C HIS A 41 2.37 -15.62 -3.70
N ALA A 42 2.24 -16.37 -2.61
CA ALA A 42 3.35 -17.13 -2.02
C ALA A 42 3.92 -18.18 -2.99
N THR A 43 3.05 -18.86 -3.74
CA THR A 43 3.44 -19.83 -4.79
C THR A 43 4.20 -19.13 -5.90
N GLN A 44 3.72 -17.97 -6.35
CA GLN A 44 4.42 -17.15 -7.33
C GLN A 44 5.79 -16.71 -6.79
N ALA A 45 5.85 -16.19 -5.57
CA ALA A 45 7.08 -15.70 -4.94
C ALA A 45 8.15 -16.79 -4.78
N SER A 46 7.74 -18.03 -4.50
CA SER A 46 8.61 -19.20 -4.34
C SER A 46 8.93 -19.95 -5.64
N SER A 47 8.51 -19.44 -6.80
CA SER A 47 8.87 -20.02 -8.09
C SER A 47 10.40 -19.99 -8.32
N THR A 48 10.94 -21.05 -8.91
CA THR A 48 12.38 -21.17 -9.24
C THR A 48 12.88 -20.02 -10.12
N SER A 49 12.03 -19.50 -11.00
CA SER A 49 12.34 -18.31 -11.82
C SER A 49 12.60 -17.05 -10.97
N ASN A 50 11.85 -16.88 -9.87
CA ASN A 50 12.03 -15.75 -8.96
C ASN A 50 13.32 -15.88 -8.13
N PHE A 51 13.72 -17.10 -7.80
CA PHE A 51 15.01 -17.35 -7.17
C PHE A 51 16.18 -17.04 -8.12
N LEU A 52 16.14 -17.51 -9.36
CA LEU A 52 17.19 -17.20 -10.35
C LEU A 52 17.30 -15.71 -10.63
N ALA A 53 16.18 -14.99 -10.59
CA ALA A 53 16.16 -13.53 -10.74
C ALA A 53 16.93 -12.78 -9.63
N LEU A 54 17.29 -13.41 -8.51
CA LEU A 54 18.08 -12.80 -7.43
C LEU A 54 19.55 -12.56 -7.83
N ILE A 55 20.10 -13.31 -8.78
CA ILE A 55 21.51 -13.18 -9.21
C ILE A 55 21.79 -11.79 -9.80
N GLY A 56 20.77 -11.16 -10.40
CA GLY A 56 20.88 -9.85 -11.06
C GLY A 56 20.44 -8.65 -10.22
N THR A 57 20.15 -8.83 -8.92
CA THR A 57 19.47 -7.80 -8.10
C THR A 57 20.22 -6.46 -8.07
N SER A 58 21.54 -6.46 -7.94
CA SER A 58 22.31 -5.20 -7.89
C SER A 58 22.22 -4.38 -9.19
N ARG A 59 22.23 -5.06 -10.35
CA ARG A 59 22.10 -4.40 -11.66
C ARG A 59 20.67 -3.90 -11.88
N ARG A 60 19.68 -4.70 -11.50
CA ARG A 60 18.26 -4.34 -11.57
C ARG A 60 17.94 -3.16 -10.66
N TRP A 61 18.44 -3.16 -9.42
CA TRP A 61 18.30 -2.05 -8.48
C TRP A 61 18.79 -0.73 -9.06
N LYS A 62 20.00 -0.72 -9.65
CA LYS A 62 20.54 0.47 -10.34
C LYS A 62 19.62 0.96 -11.45
N LYS A 63 19.06 0.04 -12.25
CA LYS A 63 18.12 0.36 -13.33
C LYS A 63 16.81 0.94 -12.79
N LEU A 64 16.21 0.29 -11.78
CA LEU A 64 14.98 0.74 -11.13
C LEU A 64 15.16 2.14 -10.53
N ARG A 65 16.24 2.35 -9.76
CA ARG A 65 16.53 3.66 -9.17
C ARG A 65 16.71 4.74 -10.22
N ALA A 66 17.44 4.48 -11.30
CA ALA A 66 17.58 5.42 -12.40
C ALA A 66 16.22 5.77 -13.05
N SER A 67 15.37 4.77 -13.28
CA SER A 67 14.00 5.00 -13.80
C SER A 67 13.07 5.71 -12.83
N SER A 68 13.31 5.61 -11.52
CA SER A 68 12.53 6.36 -10.51
C SER A 68 12.97 7.81 -10.46
N ILE A 69 14.27 8.09 -10.58
CA ILE A 69 14.79 9.47 -10.65
C ILE A 69 14.21 10.21 -11.85
N SER A 70 14.10 9.57 -13.02
CA SER A 70 13.55 10.20 -14.22
C SER A 70 12.05 10.52 -14.14
N ARG A 71 11.35 10.00 -13.12
CA ARG A 71 9.92 10.26 -12.86
C ARG A 71 9.70 11.33 -11.78
N LEU A 72 10.76 11.84 -11.17
CA LEU A 72 10.65 12.91 -10.17
C LEU A 72 10.32 14.23 -10.87
N GLU A 73 9.29 14.90 -10.39
CA GLU A 73 9.07 16.30 -10.71
C GLU A 73 9.94 17.17 -9.82
N HIS A 74 10.63 18.14 -10.42
CA HIS A 74 11.46 19.07 -9.67
C HIS A 74 10.60 20.24 -9.18
N HIS A 75 10.74 20.59 -7.91
CA HIS A 75 10.05 21.75 -7.31
C HIS A 75 11.06 22.54 -6.50
N GLU A 76 11.17 23.84 -6.74
CA GLU A 76 12.22 24.71 -6.15
C GLU A 76 12.22 24.71 -4.61
N GLY A 77 11.07 24.43 -4.00
CA GLY A 77 10.91 24.37 -2.53
C GLY A 77 11.19 23.01 -1.88
N ILE A 78 11.59 21.97 -2.63
CA ILE A 78 11.80 20.62 -2.07
C ILE A 78 13.29 20.29 -2.03
N ASP A 79 13.77 19.84 -0.87
CA ASP A 79 15.15 19.37 -0.69
C ASP A 79 15.48 18.22 -1.69
N PRO A 80 16.56 18.33 -2.48
CA PRO A 80 17.04 17.26 -3.34
C PRO A 80 17.17 15.89 -2.65
N MET A 81 17.47 15.86 -1.34
CA MET A 81 17.51 14.62 -0.57
C MET A 81 16.15 13.93 -0.46
N MET A 82 15.06 14.70 -0.42
CA MET A 82 13.69 14.17 -0.43
C MET A 82 13.42 13.46 -1.76
N GLY A 83 13.84 14.05 -2.89
CA GLY A 83 13.76 13.42 -4.21
C GLY A 83 14.54 12.12 -4.28
N ALA A 84 15.78 12.10 -3.75
CA ALA A 84 16.58 10.89 -3.68
C ALA A 84 15.93 9.78 -2.81
N ALA A 85 15.30 10.17 -1.69
CA ALA A 85 14.55 9.25 -0.83
C ALA A 85 13.32 8.69 -1.55
N ALA A 86 12.51 9.54 -2.20
CA ALA A 86 11.33 9.13 -2.97
C ALA A 86 11.70 8.17 -4.12
N ALA A 87 12.76 8.47 -4.87
CA ALA A 87 13.24 7.57 -5.93
C ALA A 87 13.73 6.22 -5.38
N SER A 88 14.38 6.22 -4.22
CA SER A 88 14.83 4.99 -3.56
C SER A 88 13.66 4.17 -3.04
N ALA A 89 12.66 4.80 -2.42
CA ALA A 89 11.44 4.16 -1.97
C ALA A 89 10.63 3.57 -3.15
N SER A 90 10.55 4.29 -4.28
CA SER A 90 9.90 3.77 -5.48
C SER A 90 10.65 2.57 -6.09
N ALA A 91 11.99 2.60 -6.11
CA ALA A 91 12.79 1.48 -6.55
C ALA A 91 12.65 0.26 -5.62
N TRP A 92 12.63 0.49 -4.31
CA TRP A 92 12.36 -0.54 -3.30
C TRP A 92 11.00 -1.20 -3.51
N TRP A 93 9.94 -0.39 -3.60
CA TRP A 93 8.60 -0.88 -3.86
C TRP A 93 8.52 -1.71 -5.15
N SER A 94 9.21 -1.27 -6.21
CA SER A 94 9.23 -2.02 -7.48
C SER A 94 9.91 -3.38 -7.36
N GLU A 95 10.93 -3.50 -6.50
CA GLU A 95 11.61 -4.76 -6.23
C GLU A 95 10.77 -5.68 -5.32
N GLU A 96 10.10 -5.12 -4.32
CA GLU A 96 9.16 -5.83 -3.44
C GLU A 96 7.97 -6.39 -4.21
N GLN A 97 7.44 -5.63 -5.17
CA GLN A 97 6.31 -6.03 -6.00
C GLN A 97 6.67 -7.05 -7.09
N ARG A 98 7.93 -7.49 -7.21
CA ARG A 98 8.39 -8.37 -8.29
C ARG A 98 7.65 -9.70 -8.37
N SER A 99 7.24 -10.25 -7.23
CA SER A 99 6.48 -11.50 -7.17
C SER A 99 4.97 -11.31 -7.35
N TRP A 100 4.49 -10.07 -7.39
CA TRP A 100 3.10 -9.77 -7.68
C TRP A 100 2.89 -9.68 -9.19
N THR A 101 2.11 -10.59 -9.75
CA THR A 101 1.66 -10.47 -11.15
C THR A 101 0.62 -9.35 -11.28
N GLN A 102 0.32 -8.96 -12.51
CA GLN A 102 -0.73 -7.95 -12.78
C GLN A 102 -2.09 -8.41 -12.23
N ASP A 103 -2.45 -9.68 -12.43
CA ASP A 103 -3.72 -10.23 -11.98
C ASP A 103 -3.82 -10.24 -10.44
N LEU A 104 -2.78 -10.75 -9.76
CA LEU A 104 -2.74 -10.76 -8.29
C LEU A 104 -2.76 -9.34 -7.70
N THR A 105 -2.07 -8.40 -8.37
CA THR A 105 -2.07 -6.98 -7.99
C THR A 105 -3.46 -6.38 -8.12
N MET A 106 -4.12 -6.60 -9.25
CA MET A 106 -5.46 -6.07 -9.52
C MET A 106 -6.48 -6.66 -8.55
N GLU A 107 -6.43 -7.96 -8.28
CA GLU A 107 -7.31 -8.64 -7.33
C GLU A 107 -7.15 -8.08 -5.91
N ARG A 108 -5.90 -7.95 -5.44
CA ARG A 108 -5.57 -7.32 -4.15
C ARG A 108 -6.11 -5.90 -4.07
N ASP A 109 -5.77 -5.06 -5.05
CA ASP A 109 -6.08 -3.64 -5.02
C ASP A 109 -7.60 -3.40 -5.13
N ARG A 110 -8.31 -4.22 -5.92
CA ARG A 110 -9.78 -4.22 -5.98
C ARG A 110 -10.41 -4.57 -4.63
N ARG A 111 -9.93 -5.61 -3.95
CA ARG A 111 -10.44 -6.03 -2.63
C ARG A 111 -10.23 -4.94 -1.58
N LEU A 112 -9.03 -4.36 -1.51
CA LEU A 112 -8.75 -3.26 -0.58
C LEU A 112 -9.59 -2.00 -0.89
N ALA A 113 -9.81 -1.69 -2.18
CA ALA A 113 -10.68 -0.59 -2.60
C ALA A 113 -12.16 -0.85 -2.22
N SER A 114 -12.66 -2.08 -2.39
CA SER A 114 -13.98 -2.51 -1.93
C SER A 114 -14.17 -2.30 -0.43
N ARG A 115 -13.16 -2.67 0.38
CA ARG A 115 -13.20 -2.52 1.84
C ARG A 115 -13.05 -1.08 2.29
N LEU A 116 -12.27 -0.26 1.59
CA LEU A 116 -12.19 1.19 1.86
C LEU A 116 -13.56 1.87 1.64
N ARG A 117 -14.28 1.48 0.57
CA ARG A 117 -15.66 1.93 0.35
C ARG A 117 -16.58 1.46 1.48
N GLY A 118 -16.35 0.26 1.99
CA GLY A 118 -16.95 -0.29 3.21
C GLY A 118 -16.79 0.59 4.43
N ALA A 119 -15.55 0.91 4.77
CA ALA A 119 -15.19 1.76 5.89
C ALA A 119 -15.85 3.15 5.76
N LEU A 120 -15.80 3.75 4.57
CA LEU A 120 -16.46 5.03 4.29
C LEU A 120 -17.98 4.96 4.48
N ARG A 121 -18.62 3.86 4.07
CA ARG A 121 -20.06 3.63 4.32
C ARG A 121 -20.35 3.54 5.82
N SER A 122 -19.51 2.85 6.59
CA SER A 122 -19.64 2.75 8.04
C SER A 122 -19.48 4.09 8.74
N VAL A 123 -18.55 4.94 8.29
CA VAL A 123 -18.39 6.31 8.81
C VAL A 123 -19.64 7.14 8.48
N ARG A 124 -20.12 7.13 7.23
CA ARG A 124 -21.31 7.89 6.82
C ARG A 124 -22.58 7.52 7.59
N LYS A 125 -22.76 6.25 7.98
CA LYS A 125 -23.91 5.81 8.80
C LYS A 125 -23.99 6.51 10.15
N THR A 126 -22.87 7.03 10.67
CA THR A 126 -22.84 7.75 11.95
C THR A 126 -23.28 9.23 11.83
N GLY A 127 -23.52 9.71 10.61
CA GLY A 127 -23.86 11.12 10.35
C GLY A 127 -22.67 12.08 10.49
N SER A 128 -21.46 11.54 10.64
CA SER A 128 -20.21 12.29 10.72
C SER A 128 -19.75 12.77 9.33
N ASP A 129 -19.24 14.01 9.26
CA ASP A 129 -18.57 14.58 8.07
C ASP A 129 -17.04 14.34 8.10
N GLU A 130 -16.59 13.37 8.91
CA GLU A 130 -15.19 13.00 9.04
C GLU A 130 -14.65 12.30 7.79
N GLY A 131 -13.42 12.65 7.40
CA GLY A 131 -12.66 11.94 6.39
C GLY A 131 -11.90 10.73 6.95
N ILE A 132 -11.61 9.74 6.11
CA ILE A 132 -10.73 8.62 6.45
C ILE A 132 -9.32 8.90 5.93
N LEU A 133 -8.32 8.75 6.79
CA LEU A 133 -6.91 8.73 6.41
C LEU A 133 -6.50 7.31 6.01
N VAL A 134 -5.92 7.15 4.83
CA VAL A 134 -5.46 5.86 4.31
C VAL A 134 -3.96 5.93 4.04
N PRO A 135 -3.11 5.30 4.86
CA PRO A 135 -1.67 5.27 4.60
C PRO A 135 -1.39 4.37 3.39
N ILE A 136 -0.86 4.97 2.33
CA ILE A 136 -0.51 4.26 1.09
C ILE A 136 0.91 4.64 0.71
N HIS A 137 1.72 3.64 0.36
CA HIS A 137 3.06 3.90 -0.20
C HIS A 137 2.93 4.70 -1.49
N GLN A 138 3.64 5.84 -1.61
CA GLN A 138 3.47 6.77 -2.74
C GLN A 138 3.60 6.09 -4.11
N ALA A 139 4.52 5.13 -4.25
CA ALA A 139 4.72 4.37 -5.49
C ALA A 139 3.54 3.45 -5.88
N ARG A 140 2.61 3.17 -4.95
CA ARG A 140 1.39 2.39 -5.18
C ARG A 140 0.17 3.28 -5.47
N LEU A 141 0.25 4.58 -5.18
CA LEU A 141 -0.90 5.48 -5.15
C LEU A 141 -1.71 5.43 -6.45
N ASN A 142 -1.06 5.48 -7.61
CA ASN A 142 -1.74 5.46 -8.90
C ASN A 142 -2.52 4.16 -9.16
N GLY A 143 -1.91 3.00 -8.88
CA GLY A 143 -2.59 1.70 -9.06
C GLY A 143 -3.77 1.54 -8.11
N PHE A 144 -3.63 2.00 -6.87
CA PHE A 144 -4.74 1.98 -5.92
C PHE A 144 -5.87 2.97 -6.30
N ALA A 145 -5.52 4.16 -6.79
CA ALA A 145 -6.47 5.12 -7.30
C ALA A 145 -7.24 4.59 -8.52
N GLU A 146 -6.55 3.85 -9.41
CA GLU A 146 -7.18 3.16 -10.52
C GLU A 146 -8.20 2.13 -10.03
N ALA A 147 -7.83 1.27 -9.07
CA ALA A 147 -8.76 0.30 -8.47
C ALA A 147 -9.99 0.98 -7.83
N LEU A 148 -9.81 2.12 -7.15
CA LEU A 148 -10.93 2.91 -6.61
C LEU A 148 -11.83 3.48 -7.71
N SER A 149 -11.23 3.93 -8.82
CA SER A 149 -11.94 4.48 -9.97
C SER A 149 -12.76 3.44 -10.74
N MET A 150 -12.51 2.15 -10.53
CA MET A 150 -13.34 1.05 -11.07
C MET A 150 -14.66 0.86 -10.30
N TRP A 151 -14.90 1.65 -9.25
CA TRP A 151 -16.12 1.58 -8.44
C TRP A 151 -16.46 0.17 -7.96
N PRO A 152 -15.53 -0.55 -7.31
CA PRO A 152 -15.78 -1.91 -6.91
C PRO A 152 -16.91 -1.97 -5.85
N GLU A 153 -17.58 -3.11 -5.79
CA GLU A 153 -18.69 -3.30 -4.85
C GLU A 153 -18.24 -3.10 -3.41
N CYS A 154 -19.12 -2.51 -2.62
CA CYS A 154 -18.81 -2.14 -1.25
C CYS A 154 -18.83 -3.39 -0.36
N GLU A 155 -17.67 -3.79 0.13
CA GLU A 155 -17.53 -4.85 1.11
C GLU A 155 -17.68 -4.31 2.53
N GLU A 156 -18.06 -5.14 3.50
CA GLU A 156 -18.06 -4.72 4.90
C GLU A 156 -16.64 -4.68 5.47
N CYS A 157 -16.31 -3.56 6.09
CA CYS A 157 -15.06 -3.36 6.80
C CYS A 157 -15.45 -2.92 8.22
N GLU A 158 -15.25 -3.82 9.17
CA GLU A 158 -15.53 -3.58 10.57
C GLU A 158 -14.45 -2.67 11.17
N GLU A 159 -14.87 -1.95 12.20
CA GLU A 159 -13.97 -1.17 13.02
C GLU A 159 -13.17 -2.12 13.90
N ALA A 160 -11.84 -2.06 13.82
CA ALA A 160 -10.95 -2.88 14.60
C ALA A 160 -11.05 -2.48 16.08
N VAL A 161 -11.28 -3.47 16.93
CA VAL A 161 -11.28 -3.33 18.39
C VAL A 161 -9.94 -3.85 18.89
N PHE A 162 -9.10 -2.98 19.43
CA PHE A 162 -7.80 -3.31 20.02
C PHE A 162 -7.86 -3.30 21.55
#